data_AF-A0A259CFI0-F1
#
_entry.id   AF-A0A259CFI0-F1
#
_cell.length_a   1.000
_cell.length_b   1.000
_cell.length_c   1.000
_cell.angle_alpha   90.00
_cell.angle_beta   90.00
_cell.angle_gamma   90.00
#
_symmetry.space_group_name_H-M   'P 1'
#
loop_
_entity.id
_entity.type
_entity.pdbx_description
1 polymer ?
#
loop_
_entity_poly.entity_id
_entity_poly.type
_entity_poly.pdbx_seq_one_letter_code
_entity_poly.pdbx_strand_id
1 'polypeptide(L)' 'MAFTLPDLPYAHDALAGLGMSKETLEFHHDLHHKAYVDNGNKLIAGTEWESKSLEDVVKGTYVAGSVAQ' A
#
# COMPACT_ATOMS: atom_id res chain seq x y z
N MET A 1 -0.03 4.90 -13.74
CA MET A 1 -0.60 4.15 -12.60
C MET A 1 -1.12 5.17 -11.61
N ALA A 2 -2.29 4.94 -11.02
CA ALA A 2 -2.96 5.92 -10.15
C ALA A 2 -2.21 6.13 -8.83
N PHE A 3 -1.62 5.06 -8.29
CA PHE A 3 -0.82 5.08 -7.07
C PHE A 3 0.64 4.71 -7.32
N THR A 4 1.53 5.23 -6.49
CA THR A 4 2.97 4.94 -6.49
C THR A 4 3.40 4.50 -5.09
N LEU A 5 4.40 3.63 -5.00
CA LEU A 5 5.01 3.27 -3.73
C LEU A 5 5.85 4.46 -3.26
N PRO A 6 5.50 5.11 -2.14
CA PRO A 6 6.31 6.19 -1.60
C PRO A 6 7.63 5.63 -1.07
N ASP A 7 8.75 6.28 -1.35
CA ASP A 7 10.03 5.89 -0.76
C ASP A 7 9.99 5.99 0.77
N LEU A 8 10.75 5.12 1.44
CA LEU A 8 10.99 5.26 2.87
C LEU A 8 11.66 6.63 3.15
N PRO A 9 11.19 7.39 4.15
CA PRO A 9 11.78 8.67 4.51
C PRO A 9 13.11 8.52 5.28
N TYR A 10 13.62 7.29 5.42
CA TYR A 10 14.83 6.92 6.15
C TYR A 10 15.43 5.63 5.57
N ALA A 11 16.67 5.32 5.95
CA ALA A 11 17.33 4.09 5.55
C ALA A 11 16.65 2.84 6.16
N HIS A 12 16.73 1.71 5.45
CA HIS A 12 16.11 0.45 5.87
C HIS A 12 16.54 -0.07 7.25
N ASP A 13 17.68 0.37 7.77
CA ASP A 13 18.20 -0.01 9.09
C ASP A 13 17.98 1.06 10.17
N ALA A 14 17.32 2.18 9.86
CA ALA A 14 17.14 3.30 10.77
C ALA A 14 16.41 2.92 12.07
N LEU A 15 15.62 1.83 12.04
CA LEU A 15 14.85 1.33 13.19
C LEU A 15 15.46 0.07 13.83
N ALA A 16 16.64 -0.39 13.38
CA ALA A 16 17.28 -1.60 13.89
C ALA A 16 17.52 -1.54 15.41
N GLY A 17 17.95 -0.39 15.92
CA GLY A 17 18.15 -0.17 17.36
C GLY A 17 16.86 -0.16 18.20
N LEU A 18 15.69 -0.07 17.55
CA LEU A 18 14.38 -0.12 18.18
C LEU A 18 13.70 -1.49 18.02
N GLY A 19 14.43 -2.49 17.49
CA GLY A 19 13.94 -3.87 17.35
C GLY A 19 13.34 -4.20 15.99
N MET A 20 13.41 -3.30 15.01
CA MET A 20 12.95 -3.57 13.64
C MET A 20 14.16 -3.74 12.72
N SER A 21 14.48 -4.98 12.36
CA SER A 21 15.67 -5.27 11.54
C SER A 21 15.57 -4.67 10.14
N LYS A 22 16.72 -4.56 9.47
CA LYS A 22 16.79 -4.11 8.08
C LYS A 22 15.94 -4.98 7.16
N GLU A 23 16.05 -6.31 7.31
CA GLU A 23 15.30 -7.29 6.52
C GLU A 23 13.79 -7.12 6.75
N THR A 24 13.36 -6.75 7.96
CA THR A 24 11.95 -6.48 8.25
C THR A 24 11.43 -5.33 7.39
N LEU A 25 12.19 -4.23 7.28
CA LEU A 25 11.79 -3.10 6.43
C LEU A 25 11.88 -3.43 4.94
N GLU A 26 12.87 -4.20 4.49
CA GLU A 26 12.95 -4.67 3.09
C GLU A 26 11.72 -5.53 2.74
N PHE A 27 11.34 -6.48 3.60
CA PHE A 27 10.13 -7.28 3.36
C PHE A 27 8.85 -6.44 3.45
N HIS A 28 8.74 -5.56 4.44
CA HIS A 28 7.53 -4.76 4.65
C HIS A 28 7.31 -3.73 3.53
N HIS A 29 8.33 -2.95 3.19
CA HIS A 29 8.23 -1.89 2.20
C HIS A 29 8.35 -2.44 0.77
N ASP A 30 9.46 -3.12 0.46
CA ASP A 30 9.81 -3.47 -0.92
C ASP A 30 8.98 -4.64 -1.46
N LEU A 31 8.47 -5.52 -0.58
CA LEU A 31 7.58 -6.61 -0.99
C LEU A 31 6.12 -6.35 -0.65
N HIS A 32 5.76 -6.21 0.63
CA HIS A 32 4.35 -6.15 1.02
C HIS A 32 3.67 -4.86 0.57
N HIS A 33 4.22 -3.68 0.89
CA HIS A 33 3.64 -2.41 0.47
C HIS A 33 3.65 -2.26 -1.06
N LYS A 34 4.75 -2.66 -1.71
CA LYS A 34 4.80 -2.73 -3.18
C LYS A 34 3.68 -3.59 -3.76
N ALA A 35 3.45 -4.78 -3.21
CA ALA A 35 2.37 -5.67 -3.66
C ALA A 35 0.99 -5.04 -3.49
N TYR A 36 0.74 -4.31 -2.39
CA TYR A 36 -0.51 -3.57 -2.20
C TYR A 36 -0.70 -2.49 -3.27
N VAL A 37 0.34 -1.71 -3.59
CA VAL A 37 0.29 -0.68 -4.64
C VAL A 37 0.07 -1.29 -6.02
N ASP A 38 0.84 -2.32 -6.36
CA ASP A 38 0.76 -2.98 -7.68
C ASP A 38 -0.62 -3.63 -7.88
N ASN A 39 -1.13 -4.35 -6.88
CA ASN A 39 -2.43 -5.01 -6.98
C ASN A 39 -3.59 -4.01 -6.91
N GLY A 40 -3.48 -2.97 -6.07
CA GLY A 40 -4.45 -1.89 -6.04
C GLY A 40 -4.60 -1.22 -7.40
N ASN A 41 -3.49 -0.84 -8.04
CA ASN A 41 -3.49 -0.29 -9.40
C ASN A 41 -4.11 -1.23 -10.44
N LYS A 42 -3.82 -2.54 -10.38
CA LYS A 42 -4.43 -3.54 -11.28
C LYS A 42 -5.94 -3.64 -11.10
N LEU A 43 -6.43 -3.60 -9.86
CA LEU A 43 -7.85 -3.75 -9.55
C LEU A 43 -8.68 -2.53 -9.96
N ILE A 44 -8.11 -1.33 -9.91
CA ILE A 44 -8.84 -0.10 -10.25
C ILE A 44 -8.73 0.30 -11.72
N ALA A 45 -7.79 -0.27 -12.49
CA ALA A 45 -7.61 0.08 -13.90
C ALA A 45 -8.89 -0.14 -14.72
N GLY A 46 -9.32 0.87 -15.48
CA GLY A 46 -10.54 0.86 -16.27
C GLY A 46 -11.84 0.99 -15.47
N THR A 47 -11.77 1.18 -14.15
CA THR A 47 -12.93 1.39 -13.28
C THR A 47 -13.15 2.88 -12.98
N GLU A 48 -14.28 3.22 -12.38
CA GLU A 48 -14.54 4.60 -11.90
C GLU A 48 -13.54 5.08 -10.83
N TRP A 49 -12.79 4.17 -10.22
CA TRP A 49 -11.81 4.42 -9.17
C TRP A 49 -10.43 4.81 -9.72
N GLU A 50 -10.15 4.57 -11.00
CA GLU A 50 -8.79 4.74 -11.59
C GLU A 50 -8.24 6.16 -11.40
N SER A 51 -9.10 7.16 -11.37
CA SER A 51 -8.73 8.59 -11.26
C SER A 51 -9.01 9.19 -9.88
N LYS A 52 -9.37 8.37 -8.89
CA LYS A 52 -9.77 8.82 -7.55
C LYS A 52 -8.59 8.85 -6.59
N SER A 53 -8.73 9.64 -5.52
CA SER A 53 -7.79 9.59 -4.40
C SER A 53 -7.88 8.26 -3.67
N LEU A 54 -6.83 7.86 -2.93
CA LEU A 54 -6.86 6.64 -2.13
C LEU A 54 -8.00 6.66 -1.10
N GLU A 55 -8.21 7.81 -0.46
CA GLU A 55 -9.27 8.01 0.53
C GLU A 55 -10.66 7.84 -0.08
N ASP A 56 -10.89 8.32 -1.30
CA ASP A 56 -12.16 8.16 -2.01
C ASP A 56 -12.38 6.70 -2.40
N VAL A 57 -11.33 5.98 -2.84
CA VAL A 57 -11.42 4.55 -3.13
C VAL A 57 -11.79 3.78 -1.87
N VAL A 58 -11.10 4.02 -0.74
CA VAL A 58 -11.35 3.32 0.53
C VAL A 58 -12.79 3.57 1.03
N LYS A 59 -13.25 4.83 1.03
CA LYS A 59 -14.62 5.16 1.48
C LYS A 59 -15.69 4.65 0.52
N GLY A 60 -15.43 4.75 -0.78
CA GLY A 60 -16.39 4.40 -1.82
C GLY A 60 -16.55 2.90 -2.05
N THR A 61 -15.51 2.12 -1.79
CA THR A 61 -15.53 0.65 -1.89
C THR A 61 -15.93 -0.06 -0.59
N TYR A 62 -16.16 0.69 0.49
CA TYR A 62 -16.63 0.14 1.75
C TYR A 62 -18.05 -0.44 1.63
N VAL A 63 -18.20 -1.71 1.98
CA VAL A 63 -19.50 -2.39 2.08
C VAL A 63 -19.74 -2.83 3.52
N ALA A 64 -20.69 -2.17 4.19
CA ALA A 64 -21.04 -2.48 5.57
C ALA A 64 -21.48 -3.94 5.71
N GLY A 65 -20.87 -4.66 6.66
CA GLY A 65 -21.20 -6.07 6.94
C GLY A 65 -20.52 -7.10 6.04
N SER A 66 -19.64 -6.69 5.11
CA SER A 66 -18.77 -7.65 4.41
C SER A 66 -17.80 -8.29 5.39
N VAL A 67 -17.68 -9.63 5.35
CA VAL A 67 -16.72 -10.42 6.14
C VAL A 67 -15.39 -10.65 5.41
N ALA A 68 -15.30 -10.24 4.15
CA ALA A 68 -14.06 -10.25 3.38
C ALA A 68 -13.73 -8.82 2.93
N GLN A 69 -12.50 -8.41 3.24
CA GLN A 69 -11.79 -7.29 2.62
C GLN A 69 -10.65 -7.86 1.79
#